data_AF-A0A6B9GFS7-F1
#
_entry.id   AF-A0A6B9GFS7-F1
#
_cell.length_a   1.000
_cell.length_b   1.000
_cell.length_c   1.000
_cell.angle_alpha   90.00
_cell.angle_beta   90.00
_cell.angle_gamma   90.00
#
_symmetry.space_group_name_H-M   'P 1'
#
loop_
_entity.id
_entity.type
_entity.pdbx_description
1 polymer ?
#
loop_
_entity_poly.entity_id
_entity_poly.type
_entity_poly.pdbx_seq_one_letter_code
_entity_poly.pdbx_strand_id
1 'polypeptide(L)'
;MKYIVVIVIILVSLCLAVNVLMYLANRSKYYKLINLLQEKFALPAPYSLHVHTGFFGAVTMIYFFLRLKKKKKILFLRKDDPAYAFFDDSNSELANWMPAFYYIFIFGFICGVLLFMLAVFLEAKDRFFP
;
A
#
# COMPACT_ATOMS: atom_id res chain seq x y z
N MET A 1 -24.19 15.48 11.36
CA MET A 1 -22.91 15.71 10.66
C MET A 1 -21.69 15.50 11.55
N LYS A 2 -21.59 16.19 12.70
CA LYS A 2 -20.42 16.08 13.63
C LYS A 2 -20.08 14.63 14.03
N TYR A 3 -21.06 13.84 14.48
CA TYR A 3 -20.83 12.44 14.86
C TYR A 3 -20.33 11.56 13.71
N ILE A 4 -20.83 11.78 12.49
CA ILE A 4 -20.41 11.02 11.29
C ILE A 4 -18.93 11.31 11.01
N VAL A 5 -18.51 12.58 11.03
CA VAL A 5 -17.11 12.96 10.83
C VAL A 5 -16.20 12.32 11.87
N VAL A 6 -16.59 12.35 13.16
CA VAL A 6 -15.83 11.72 14.24
C VAL A 6 -15.70 10.20 14.02
N ILE A 7 -16.80 9.52 13.64
CA ILE A 7 -16.78 8.09 13.33
C ILE A 7 -15.81 7.78 12.19
N VAL A 8 -15.83 8.55 11.10
CA VAL A 8 -14.93 8.31 9.97
C VAL A 8 -13.47 8.60 10.34
N ILE A 9 -13.18 9.61 11.17
CA ILE A 9 -11.82 9.87 11.68
C ILE A 9 -11.31 8.68 12.51
N ILE A 10 -12.14 8.16 13.42
CA ILE A 10 -11.82 6.97 14.23
C ILE A 10 -11.54 5.78 13.30
N LEU A 11 -12.37 5.57 12.28
CA LEU A 11 -12.22 4.49 11.32
C LEU A 11 -10.90 4.60 10.54
N VAL A 12 -10.57 5.78 10.00
CA VAL A 12 -9.29 6.02 9.30
C VAL A 12 -8.10 5.76 10.22
N SER A 13 -8.18 6.23 11.47
CA SER A 13 -7.12 6.03 12.47
C SER A 13 -6.94 4.55 12.81
N LEU A 14 -8.04 3.81 12.92
CA LEU A 14 -8.03 2.37 13.16
C LEU A 14 -7.41 1.62 11.97
N CYS A 15 -7.78 1.96 10.73
CA CYS A 15 -7.17 1.38 9.53
C CYS A 15 -5.66 1.62 9.47
N LEU A 16 -5.21 2.83 9.83
CA LEU A 16 -3.79 3.15 9.89
C LEU A 16 -3.06 2.32 10.97
N ALA A 17 -3.63 2.26 12.18
CA ALA A 17 -3.06 1.48 13.27
C ALA A 17 -2.94 -0.02 12.91
N VAL A 18 -4.00 -0.61 12.35
CA VAL A 18 -3.99 -2.00 11.90
C VAL A 18 -2.93 -2.22 10.82
N ASN A 19 -2.80 -1.32 9.83
CA ASN A 19 -1.75 -1.42 8.82
C ASN A 19 -0.35 -1.40 9.44
N VAL A 20 -0.08 -0.46 10.36
CA VAL A 20 1.22 -0.37 11.04
C VAL A 20 1.52 -1.67 11.80
N LEU A 21 0.55 -2.20 12.55
CA LEU A 21 0.72 -3.46 13.27
C LEU A 21 0.94 -4.64 12.32
N MET A 22 0.19 -4.74 11.23
CA MET A 22 0.38 -5.77 10.21
C MET A 22 1.77 -5.69 9.57
N TYR A 23 2.26 -4.48 9.27
CA TYR A 23 3.60 -4.26 8.75
C TYR A 23 4.66 -4.71 9.76
N LEU A 24 4.54 -4.30 11.03
CA LEU A 24 5.49 -4.68 12.08
C LEU A 24 5.54 -6.20 12.27
N ALA A 25 4.37 -6.85 12.33
CA ALA A 25 4.26 -8.30 12.48
C ALA A 25 4.85 -9.07 11.28
N ASN A 26 4.78 -8.50 10.07
CA ASN A 26 5.27 -9.14 8.84
C ASN A 26 6.56 -8.52 8.30
N ARG A 27 7.23 -7.64 9.06
CA ARG A 27 8.41 -6.90 8.62
C ARG A 27 9.53 -7.82 8.14
N SER A 28 9.77 -8.92 8.86
CA SER A 28 10.77 -9.92 8.48
C SER A 28 10.44 -10.57 7.14
N LYS A 29 9.17 -10.98 6.94
CA LYS A 29 8.70 -11.55 5.66
C LYS A 29 8.80 -10.54 4.51
N TYR A 30 8.47 -9.28 4.78
CA TYR A 30 8.57 -8.17 3.83
C TYR A 30 10.00 -7.99 3.30
N TYR A 31 10.98 -7.82 4.20
CA TYR A 31 12.37 -7.64 3.78
C TYR A 31 12.96 -8.91 3.18
N LYS A 32 12.56 -10.10 3.66
CA LYS A 32 12.95 -11.38 3.04
C LYS A 32 12.50 -11.44 1.58
N LEU A 33 11.27 -11.05 1.28
CA LEU A 33 10.73 -11.05 -0.09
C LEU A 33 11.48 -10.06 -1.00
N ILE A 34 11.84 -8.89 -0.48
CA ILE A 34 12.62 -7.89 -1.21
C ILE A 34 14.02 -8.41 -1.52
N ASN A 35 14.71 -8.99 -0.53
CA ASN A 35 16.05 -9.52 -0.73
C ASN A 35 16.07 -10.63 -1.79
N LEU A 36 15.13 -11.59 -1.70
CA LEU A 36 14.99 -12.66 -2.70
C LEU A 36 14.73 -12.13 -4.12
N LEU A 37 13.99 -11.03 -4.23
CA LEU A 37 13.75 -10.38 -5.52
C LEU A 37 15.04 -9.73 -6.05
N GLN A 38 15.74 -8.97 -5.20
CA GLN A 38 16.96 -8.23 -5.57
C GLN A 38 18.16 -9.14 -5.85
N GLU A 39 18.19 -10.35 -5.29
CA GLU A 39 19.21 -11.36 -5.62
C GLU A 39 19.14 -11.82 -7.08
N LYS A 40 17.95 -11.80 -7.68
CA LYS A 40 17.72 -12.34 -9.03
C LYS A 40 17.39 -11.28 -10.07
N PHE A 41 16.83 -10.15 -9.66
CA PHE A 41 16.27 -9.14 -10.55
C PHE A 41 16.59 -7.73 -10.09
N ALA A 42 16.89 -6.85 -11.05
CA ALA A 42 17.03 -5.42 -10.78
C ALA A 42 15.65 -4.78 -10.58
N LEU A 43 15.48 -4.04 -9.49
CA LEU A 43 14.27 -3.26 -9.27
C LEU A 43 14.26 -2.01 -10.16
N PRO A 44 13.11 -1.66 -10.77
CA PRO A 44 12.99 -0.37 -11.43
C PRO A 44 13.18 0.78 -10.44
N ALA A 45 13.76 1.88 -10.92
CA ALA A 45 14.13 3.06 -10.12
C ALA A 45 13.08 3.57 -9.11
N PRO A 46 11.78 3.66 -9.43
CA PRO A 46 10.81 4.10 -8.41
C PRO A 46 10.68 3.09 -7.27
N TYR A 47 10.77 1.80 -7.55
CA TYR A 47 10.63 0.74 -6.54
C TYR A 47 11.89 0.59 -5.69
N SER A 48 13.09 0.82 -6.26
CA SER A 48 14.32 0.81 -5.48
C SER A 48 14.33 1.89 -4.39
N LEU A 49 13.74 3.07 -4.65
CA LEU A 49 13.57 4.10 -3.63
C LEU A 49 12.66 3.64 -2.49
N HIS A 50 11.54 3.00 -2.81
CA HIS A 50 10.54 2.59 -1.82
C HIS A 50 11.06 1.53 -0.85
N VAL A 51 12.00 0.66 -1.25
CA VAL A 51 12.61 -0.33 -0.36
C VAL A 51 13.22 0.29 0.90
N HIS A 52 13.76 1.51 0.79
CA HIS A 52 14.46 2.19 1.89
C HIS A 52 13.55 3.02 2.81
N THR A 53 12.26 3.16 2.48
CA THR A 53 11.34 4.07 3.19
C THR A 53 10.47 3.39 4.25
N GLY A 54 10.76 2.11 4.57
CA GLY A 54 10.07 1.36 5.62
C GLY A 54 8.57 1.20 5.34
N PHE A 55 7.73 1.52 6.34
CA PHE A 55 6.26 1.38 6.25
C PHE A 55 5.66 2.13 5.06
N PHE A 56 6.12 3.36 4.79
CA PHE A 56 5.59 4.17 3.69
C PHE A 56 5.88 3.54 2.33
N GLY A 57 7.06 2.97 2.16
CA GLY A 57 7.43 2.23 0.95
C GLY A 57 6.78 0.86 0.83
N ALA A 58 6.41 0.26 1.96
CA ALA A 58 5.77 -1.05 2.00
C ALA A 58 4.47 -1.06 1.20
N VAL A 59 3.67 0.01 1.22
CA VAL A 59 2.43 0.11 0.43
C VAL A 59 2.70 -0.07 -1.07
N THR A 60 3.64 0.70 -1.60
CA THR A 60 4.06 0.64 -3.01
C THR A 60 4.72 -0.67 -3.39
N MET A 61 5.56 -1.21 -2.51
CA MET A 61 6.22 -2.50 -2.75
C MET A 61 5.25 -3.67 -2.67
N ILE A 62 4.31 -3.65 -1.74
CA ILE A 62 3.23 -4.64 -1.64
C ILE A 62 2.38 -4.59 -2.91
N TYR A 63 2.02 -3.40 -3.38
CA TYR A 63 1.32 -3.28 -4.66
C TYR A 63 2.11 -3.88 -5.83
N PHE A 64 3.43 -3.62 -5.88
CA PHE A 64 4.33 -4.24 -6.85
C PHE A 64 4.27 -5.76 -6.79
N PHE A 65 4.45 -6.35 -5.60
CA PHE A 65 4.41 -7.80 -5.39
C PHE A 65 3.04 -8.40 -5.74
N LEU A 66 1.94 -7.74 -5.38
CA LEU A 66 0.59 -8.20 -5.74
C LEU A 66 0.37 -8.21 -7.25
N ARG A 67 0.92 -7.23 -7.98
CA ARG A 67 0.87 -7.21 -9.45
C ARG A 67 1.77 -8.25 -10.08
N LEU A 68 2.95 -8.47 -9.51
CA LEU A 68 3.90 -9.49 -9.96
C LEU A 68 3.32 -10.89 -9.80
N LYS A 69 2.74 -11.20 -8.63
CA LYS A 69 2.02 -12.46 -8.34
C LYS A 69 0.86 -12.70 -9.32
N LYS A 70 0.16 -11.64 -9.73
CA LYS A 70 -0.96 -11.72 -10.68
C LYS A 70 -0.53 -11.61 -12.15
N LYS A 71 0.78 -11.54 -12.44
CA LYS A 71 1.33 -11.29 -13.78
C LYS A 71 0.70 -10.09 -14.49
N LYS A 72 0.33 -9.05 -13.72
CA LYS A 72 -0.29 -7.82 -14.23
C LYS A 72 0.78 -6.79 -14.59
N LYS A 73 0.51 -5.93 -15.58
CA LYS A 73 1.42 -4.85 -15.99
C LYS A 73 1.82 -4.00 -14.77
N ILE A 74 3.13 -3.85 -14.56
CA ILE A 74 3.73 -2.99 -13.55
C ILE A 74 4.28 -1.75 -14.26
N LEU A 75 4.22 -0.59 -13.61
CA LEU A 75 4.80 0.64 -14.16
C LEU A 75 6.32 0.50 -14.15
N PHE A 76 7.01 0.94 -15.20
CA PHE A 76 8.48 0.85 -15.29
C PHE A 76 9.06 -0.58 -15.30
N LEU A 77 8.24 -1.61 -15.52
CA LEU A 77 8.68 -2.98 -15.79
C LEU A 77 8.11 -3.44 -17.14
N ARG A 78 8.95 -4.05 -17.99
CA ARG A 78 8.49 -4.56 -19.29
C ARG A 78 7.65 -5.82 -19.09
N LYS A 79 6.67 -6.07 -19.95
CA LYS A 79 5.76 -7.23 -19.81
C LYS A 79 6.46 -8.58 -20.01
N ASP A 80 7.55 -8.60 -20.77
CA ASP A 80 8.39 -9.76 -21.05
C ASP A 80 9.53 -9.94 -20.04
N ASP A 81 9.54 -9.14 -18.97
CA ASP A 81 10.58 -9.20 -17.96
C ASP A 81 10.52 -10.53 -17.18
N PRO A 82 11.66 -11.23 -16.99
CA PRO A 82 11.70 -12.50 -16.28
C PRO A 82 11.30 -12.39 -14.81
N ALA A 83 11.29 -11.19 -14.21
CA ALA A 83 10.80 -10.97 -12.85
C ALA A 83 9.34 -11.40 -12.67
N TYR A 84 8.53 -11.47 -13.74
CA TYR A 84 7.16 -12.01 -13.68
C TYR A 84 7.09 -13.50 -13.30
N ALA A 85 8.21 -14.22 -13.37
CA ALA A 85 8.34 -15.59 -12.88
C ALA A 85 8.82 -15.69 -11.43
N PHE A 86 9.00 -14.56 -10.71
CA PHE A 86 9.52 -14.54 -9.34
C PHE A 86 8.68 -15.34 -8.33
N PHE A 87 7.36 -15.33 -8.46
CA PHE A 87 6.49 -16.02 -7.52
C PHE A 87 6.39 -17.52 -7.83
N ASP A 88 7.00 -18.32 -6.96
CA ASP A 88 6.75 -19.76 -6.78
C ASP A 88 5.90 -20.00 -5.51
N ASP A 89 5.62 -21.25 -5.16
CA ASP A 89 4.81 -21.61 -3.99
C ASP A 89 5.40 -21.06 -2.67
N SER A 90 6.73 -21.06 -2.54
CA SER A 90 7.43 -20.59 -1.33
C SER A 90 7.35 -19.07 -1.17
N ASN A 91 7.55 -18.32 -2.25
CA ASN A 91 7.45 -16.86 -2.27
C ASN A 91 5.99 -16.41 -2.13
N SER A 92 5.05 -17.23 -2.64
CA SER A 92 3.61 -16.97 -2.54
C SER A 92 3.14 -16.95 -1.09
N GLU A 93 3.65 -17.86 -0.24
CA GLU A 93 3.31 -17.94 1.18
C GLU A 93 3.76 -16.69 1.95
N LEU A 94 4.99 -16.23 1.68
CA LEU A 94 5.54 -15.00 2.27
C LEU A 94 4.71 -13.75 1.94
N ALA A 95 3.97 -13.76 0.83
CA ALA A 95 3.13 -12.66 0.38
C ALA A 95 1.64 -12.79 0.76
N ASN A 96 1.19 -13.84 1.46
CA ASN A 96 -0.23 -14.08 1.71
C ASN A 96 -0.92 -13.03 2.58
N TRP A 97 -0.18 -12.29 3.42
CA TRP A 97 -0.70 -11.19 4.23
C TRP A 97 -0.87 -9.88 3.45
N MET A 98 -0.18 -9.76 2.31
CA MET A 98 -0.10 -8.53 1.52
C MET A 98 -1.45 -8.07 0.93
N PRO A 99 -2.35 -8.95 0.44
CA PRO A 99 -3.67 -8.54 -0.01
C PRO A 99 -4.49 -7.87 1.09
N ALA A 100 -4.51 -8.45 2.29
CA ALA A 100 -5.25 -7.90 3.43
C ALA A 100 -4.70 -6.52 3.82
N PHE A 101 -3.37 -6.40 3.95
CA PHE A 101 -2.71 -5.11 4.19
C PHE A 101 -3.11 -4.08 3.13
N TYR A 102 -2.97 -4.43 1.85
CA TYR A 102 -3.24 -3.50 0.75
C TYR A 102 -4.69 -3.01 0.74
N TYR A 103 -5.67 -3.89 0.91
CA TYR A 103 -7.07 -3.49 0.90
C TYR A 103 -7.46 -2.65 2.13
N ILE A 104 -6.92 -2.95 3.31
CA ILE A 104 -7.15 -2.12 4.51
C ILE A 104 -6.55 -0.73 4.31
N PHE A 105 -5.33 -0.65 3.74
CA PHE A 105 -4.70 0.63 3.39
C PHE A 105 -5.54 1.44 2.40
N ILE A 106 -5.95 0.84 1.28
CA ILE A 106 -6.75 1.52 0.24
C ILE A 106 -8.09 1.98 0.81
N PHE A 107 -8.75 1.15 1.62
CA PHE A 107 -10.00 1.54 2.27
C PHE A 107 -9.82 2.75 3.18
N GLY A 108 -8.82 2.70 4.08
CA GLY A 108 -8.50 3.84 4.97
C GLY A 108 -8.11 5.10 4.19
N PHE A 109 -7.35 4.95 3.10
CA PHE A 109 -6.96 6.06 2.23
C PHE A 109 -8.17 6.70 1.54
N ILE A 110 -9.10 5.92 0.98
CA ILE A 110 -10.33 6.43 0.36
C ILE A 110 -11.17 7.20 1.39
N CYS A 111 -11.36 6.64 2.59
CA CYS A 111 -12.06 7.32 3.67
C CYS A 111 -11.37 8.65 4.06
N GLY A 112 -10.04 8.67 4.14
CA GLY A 112 -9.26 9.87 4.43
C GLY A 112 -9.39 10.94 3.33
N VAL A 113 -9.36 10.55 2.05
CA VAL A 113 -9.55 11.45 0.91
C VAL A 113 -10.96 12.04 0.92
N LEU A 114 -11.99 11.24 1.19
CA LEU A 114 -13.37 11.74 1.31
C LEU A 114 -13.52 12.75 2.45
N LEU A 115 -12.91 12.48 3.61
CA LEU A 115 -12.88 13.43 4.72
C LEU A 115 -12.18 14.74 4.34
N PHE A 116 -11.04 14.66 3.67
CA PHE A 116 -10.32 15.84 3.22
C PHE A 116 -11.15 16.67 2.23
N MET A 117 -11.80 16.03 1.25
CA MET A 117 -12.69 16.73 0.32
C MET A 117 -13.87 17.39 1.02
N LEU A 118 -14.48 16.74 2.01
CA LEU A 118 -15.54 17.34 2.82
C LEU A 118 -15.06 18.56 3.61
N ALA A 119 -13.86 18.48 4.21
CA ALA A 119 -13.27 19.60 4.94
C ALA A 119 -13.01 20.80 4.01
N VAL A 120 -12.40 20.55 2.84
CA VAL A 120 -12.16 21.58 1.82
C VAL A 120 -13.47 22.18 1.33
N PHE A 121 -14.50 21.36 1.11
CA PHE A 121 -15.81 21.82 0.67
C PHE A 121 -16.50 22.71 1.72
N LEU A 122 -16.46 22.33 3.00
CA LEU A 122 -17.04 23.14 4.08
C LEU A 122 -16.32 24.48 4.23
N GLU A 123 -14.98 24.46 4.20
CA GLU A 123 -14.16 25.68 4.24
C GLU A 123 -14.47 26.61 3.05
N ALA A 124 -14.62 26.04 1.84
CA ALA A 124 -14.99 26.80 0.65
C ALA A 124 -16.41 27.37 0.76
N LYS A 125 -17.37 26.59 1.28
CA LYS A 125 -18.74 27.06 1.49
C LYS A 125 -18.75 28.26 2.44
N ASP A 126 -18.06 28.17 3.57
CA ASP A 126 -18.05 29.24 4.59
C ASP A 126 -17.31 30.50 4.08
N ARG A 127 -16.31 30.35 3.20
CA ARG A 127 -15.58 31.48 2.60
C ARG A 127 -16.35 32.18 1.47
N PHE A 128 -17.06 31.44 0.61
CA PHE A 128 -17.66 31.98 -0.61
C PHE A 128 -19.19 32.16 -0.54
N PHE A 129 -19.86 31.49 0.40
CA PHE A 129 -21.32 31.53 0.61
C PHE A 129 -21.66 31.56 2.11
N PRO A 130 -21.36 32.68 2.81
CA PRO A 130 -21.61 32.83 4.24
C PRO A 130 -23.09 32.81 4.61
#